data_AF-A0AB36PJB3-F1
#
_entry.id   AF-A0AB36PJB3-F1
#
_cell.length_a   1.000
_cell.length_b   1.000
_cell.length_c   1.000
_cell.angle_alpha   90.00
_cell.angle_beta   90.00
_cell.angle_gamma   90.00
#
_symmetry.space_group_name_H-M   'P 1'
#
loop_
_entity.id
_entity.type
_entity.pdbx_description
1 polymer ?
#
loop_
_entity_poly.entity_id
_entity_poly.type
_entity_poly.pdbx_seq_one_letter_code
_entity_poly.pdbx_strand_id
1 'polypeptide(L)'
;MFMLYGIGELPEIVTLPKGKPVFSDKNLPSFSISYAGNMVGVALTTEGECGLDMELQRATRGFHSPHAPDNHTFSSNESLWISKQNDPNEARAQLITLRRSVLKLTGDVLNDDPRDLQLLPIAGRLKCAHVNHVEALCDAEDVLVWSVAVTPAIEKLSVWELDGKHSWKSLPDIHSRANNPTSRMMRFAQLSTVKSFSPN
;
A
#
# COMPACT_ATOMS: atom_id res chain seq x y z
N MET A 1 6.21 -9.09 16.03
CA MET A 1 5.39 -9.74 17.06
C MET A 1 5.95 -9.51 18.46
N PHE A 2 7.16 -9.97 18.80
CA PHE A 2 7.74 -9.78 20.15
C PHE A 2 7.73 -8.33 20.65
N MET A 3 8.30 -7.39 19.88
CA MET A 3 8.44 -5.99 20.31
C MET A 3 7.11 -5.26 20.54
N LEU A 4 6.04 -5.65 19.84
CA LEU A 4 4.76 -4.95 19.87
C LEU A 4 3.69 -5.68 20.69
N TYR A 5 3.76 -7.02 20.74
CA TYR A 5 2.73 -7.88 21.33
C TYR A 5 3.30 -8.87 22.37
N GLY A 6 4.60 -8.87 22.65
CA GLY A 6 5.24 -9.79 23.61
C GLY A 6 5.33 -11.25 23.15
N ILE A 7 4.94 -11.54 21.90
CA ILE A 7 4.90 -12.90 21.36
C ILE A 7 6.28 -13.29 20.81
N GLY A 8 6.95 -14.22 21.50
CA GLY A 8 8.35 -14.60 21.25
C GLY A 8 8.57 -15.52 20.03
N GLU A 9 7.54 -16.22 19.57
CA GLU A 9 7.60 -17.10 18.40
C GLU A 9 6.63 -16.62 17.33
N LEU A 10 6.97 -16.78 16.05
CA LEU A 10 6.06 -16.39 14.97
C LEU A 10 4.79 -17.27 15.04
N PRO A 11 3.59 -16.69 15.21
CA PRO A 11 2.37 -17.48 15.23
C PRO A 11 2.14 -18.20 13.90
N GLU A 12 1.38 -19.30 13.94
CA GLU A 12 1.04 -20.06 12.74
C GLU A 12 0.32 -19.18 11.71
N ILE A 13 0.78 -19.27 10.46
CA ILE A 13 0.22 -18.53 9.33
C ILE A 13 -0.55 -19.51 8.44
N VAL A 14 -1.78 -19.16 8.12
CA VAL A 14 -2.65 -19.88 7.18
C VAL A 14 -3.00 -18.98 6.00
N THR A 15 -3.31 -19.57 4.85
CA THR A 15 -3.68 -18.83 3.64
C THR A 15 -5.19 -18.93 3.41
N LEU A 16 -5.87 -17.79 3.33
CA LEU A 16 -7.29 -17.74 2.98
C LEU A 16 -7.52 -18.16 1.51
N PRO A 17 -8.75 -18.56 1.11
CA PRO A 17 -9.01 -19.07 -0.24
C PRO A 17 -8.57 -18.15 -1.40
N LYS A 18 -8.55 -16.83 -1.18
CA LYS A 18 -8.10 -15.84 -2.16
C LYS A 18 -6.59 -15.54 -2.12
N GLY A 19 -5.82 -16.30 -1.33
CA GLY A 19 -4.36 -16.18 -1.25
C GLY A 19 -3.82 -15.23 -0.18
N LYS A 20 -4.68 -14.53 0.58
CA LYS A 20 -4.25 -13.64 1.67
C LYS A 20 -3.71 -14.46 2.86
N PRO A 21 -2.45 -14.29 3.28
CA PRO A 21 -1.94 -14.90 4.51
C PRO A 21 -2.51 -14.19 5.74
N VAL A 22 -2.87 -14.95 6.76
CA VAL A 22 -3.34 -14.47 8.06
C VAL A 22 -2.80 -15.36 9.18
N PHE A 23 -2.79 -14.88 10.41
CA PHE A 23 -2.53 -15.77 11.55
C PHE A 23 -3.72 -16.71 11.76
N SER A 24 -3.48 -17.95 12.20
CA SER A 24 -4.54 -18.91 12.47
C SER A 24 -5.45 -18.47 13.62
N ASP A 25 -4.88 -17.83 14.64
CA ASP A 25 -5.63 -17.16 15.71
C ASP A 25 -6.15 -15.79 15.24
N LYS A 26 -7.48 -15.64 15.21
CA LYS A 26 -8.19 -14.43 14.78
C LYS A 26 -8.07 -13.25 15.76
N ASN A 27 -7.58 -13.48 16.98
CA ASN A 27 -7.33 -12.42 17.95
C ASN A 27 -5.97 -11.74 17.75
N LEU A 28 -5.13 -12.29 16.87
CA LEU A 28 -3.86 -11.70 16.51
C LEU A 28 -4.04 -10.58 15.48
N PRO A 29 -3.13 -9.59 15.46
CA PRO A 29 -3.19 -8.46 14.54
C PRO A 29 -3.14 -8.88 13.07
N SER A 30 -3.82 -8.11 12.21
CA SER A 30 -3.70 -8.26 10.76
C SER A 30 -2.33 -7.80 10.27
N PHE A 31 -1.79 -8.52 9.29
CA PHE A 31 -0.50 -8.23 8.70
C PHE A 31 -0.55 -8.34 7.17
N SER A 32 0.44 -7.73 6.53
CA SER A 32 0.66 -7.88 5.09
C SER A 32 2.16 -7.92 4.79
N ILE A 33 2.54 -8.68 3.78
CA ILE A 33 3.94 -8.89 3.39
C ILE A 33 4.11 -8.51 1.92
N SER A 34 5.23 -7.86 1.61
CA SER A 34 5.65 -7.62 0.24
C SER A 34 7.15 -7.81 0.08
N TYR A 35 7.59 -8.07 -1.14
CA TYR A 35 8.99 -8.17 -1.48
C TYR A 35 9.30 -7.33 -2.72
N ALA A 36 10.47 -6.71 -2.74
CA ALA A 36 10.98 -5.96 -3.87
C ALA A 36 12.51 -6.14 -3.93
N GLY A 37 13.00 -6.88 -4.93
CA GLY A 37 14.40 -7.29 -4.98
C GLY A 37 14.80 -8.11 -3.75
N ASN A 38 15.79 -7.63 -3.00
CA ASN A 38 16.26 -8.22 -1.75
C ASN A 38 15.59 -7.63 -0.50
N MET A 39 14.62 -6.73 -0.64
CA MET A 39 13.91 -6.12 0.48
C MET A 39 12.63 -6.88 0.77
N VAL A 40 12.37 -7.12 2.05
CA VAL A 40 11.10 -7.67 2.55
C VAL A 40 10.45 -6.62 3.44
N GLY A 41 9.22 -6.25 3.11
CA GLY A 41 8.40 -5.39 3.93
C GLY A 41 7.32 -6.18 4.65
N VAL A 42 7.05 -5.78 5.89
CA VAL A 42 5.95 -6.30 6.70
C VAL A 42 5.18 -5.12 7.27
N ALA A 43 3.89 -5.06 6.96
CA ALA A 43 2.95 -4.17 7.63
C ALA A 43 2.21 -4.98 8.70
N LEU A 44 1.99 -4.34 9.85
CA LEU A 44 1.28 -4.91 10.98
C LEU A 44 0.37 -3.80 11.53
N THR A 45 -0.91 -4.10 11.73
CA THR A 45 -1.85 -3.13 12.28
C THR A 45 -2.32 -3.53 13.66
N THR A 46 -2.53 -2.54 14.53
CA THR A 46 -3.13 -2.75 15.85
C THR A 46 -4.65 -2.92 15.77
N GLU A 47 -5.28 -2.37 14.74
CA GLU A 47 -6.72 -2.44 14.50
C GLU A 47 -7.04 -2.63 13.02
N GLY A 48 -8.16 -3.29 12.72
CA GLY A 48 -8.63 -3.48 11.36
C GLY A 48 -7.71 -4.32 10.49
N GLU A 49 -7.69 -4.03 9.20
CA GLU A 49 -6.94 -4.77 8.18
C GLU A 49 -5.86 -3.89 7.55
N CYS A 50 -4.78 -4.51 7.10
CA CYS A 50 -3.75 -3.81 6.34
C CYS A 50 -3.34 -4.57 5.07
N GLY A 51 -2.78 -3.82 4.12
CA GLY A 51 -2.19 -4.33 2.90
C GLY A 51 -0.92 -3.56 2.58
N LEU A 52 0.15 -4.26 2.20
CA LEU A 52 1.44 -3.67 1.87
C LEU A 52 1.86 -4.13 0.48
N ASP A 53 2.27 -3.19 -0.36
CA ASP A 53 2.95 -3.49 -1.60
C ASP A 53 4.23 -2.67 -1.75
N MET A 54 5.17 -3.23 -2.51
CA MET A 54 6.50 -2.66 -2.73
C MET A 54 6.94 -2.97 -4.15
N GLU A 55 7.53 -1.99 -4.82
CA GLU A 55 8.08 -2.13 -6.15
C GLU A 55 9.41 -1.39 -6.25
N LEU A 56 10.41 -2.00 -6.88
CA LEU A 56 11.67 -1.29 -7.15
C LEU A 56 11.42 -0.23 -8.22
N GLN A 57 11.75 1.03 -7.92
CA GLN A 57 11.79 2.06 -8.93
C GLN A 57 12.85 1.63 -9.96
N ARG A 58 12.46 1.60 -11.24
CA ARG A 58 13.37 1.25 -12.33
C ARG A 58 14.37 2.39 -12.52
N ALA A 59 15.35 2.49 -11.63
CA ALA A 59 16.50 3.34 -11.80
C ALA A 59 17.21 2.86 -13.07
N THR A 60 17.13 3.68 -14.12
CA THR A 60 17.73 3.47 -15.44
C THR A 60 17.20 2.29 -16.29
N ARG A 61 16.87 2.62 -17.54
CA ARG A 61 16.52 1.73 -18.66
C ARG A 61 17.49 0.53 -18.74
N GLY A 62 17.09 -0.65 -18.29
CA GLY A 62 17.92 -1.86 -18.46
C GLY A 62 17.53 -3.07 -17.62
N PHE A 63 16.91 -2.88 -16.47
CA PHE A 63 16.44 -4.01 -15.64
C PHE A 63 14.98 -4.34 -15.94
N HIS A 64 14.77 -5.29 -16.85
CA HIS A 64 13.50 -6.00 -16.96
C HIS A 64 13.41 -6.99 -15.79
N SER A 65 12.51 -6.74 -14.83
CA SER A 65 12.07 -7.80 -13.94
C SER A 65 11.47 -8.92 -14.81
N PRO A 66 11.85 -10.19 -14.62
CA PRO A 66 11.23 -11.32 -15.31
C PRO A 66 9.78 -11.56 -14.84
N HIS A 67 9.31 -10.85 -13.80
CA HIS A 67 7.93 -10.88 -13.35
C HIS A 67 7.15 -9.68 -13.89
N ALA A 68 6.62 -9.93 -15.10
CA ALA A 68 5.56 -9.24 -15.83
C ALA A 68 5.91 -7.94 -16.61
N PRO A 69 5.56 -7.86 -17.92
CA PRO A 69 5.36 -6.58 -18.57
C PRO A 69 4.23 -5.83 -17.84
N ASP A 70 4.38 -4.51 -17.65
CA ASP A 70 3.34 -3.65 -17.06
C ASP A 70 2.11 -3.58 -17.96
N ASN A 71 1.30 -4.64 -17.96
CA ASN A 71 0.01 -4.69 -18.63
C ASN A 71 -1.09 -4.02 -17.78
N HIS A 72 -0.70 -3.26 -16.75
CA HIS A 72 -1.65 -2.51 -15.92
C HIS A 72 -2.41 -1.52 -16.79
N THR A 73 -3.74 -1.66 -16.83
CA THR A 73 -4.59 -0.76 -17.61
C THR A 73 -5.00 0.41 -16.73
N PHE A 74 -4.48 1.60 -17.04
CA PHE A 74 -4.87 2.84 -16.37
C PHE A 74 -6.15 3.40 -17.00
N SER A 75 -7.03 3.94 -16.17
CA SER A 75 -8.16 4.76 -16.64
C SER A 75 -7.64 6.02 -17.36
N SER A 76 -8.51 6.68 -18.13
CA SER A 76 -8.17 7.95 -18.78
C SER A 76 -7.75 9.03 -17.78
N ASN A 77 -8.37 9.06 -16.60
CA ASN A 77 -8.06 10.02 -15.54
C ASN A 77 -6.67 9.76 -14.94
N GLU A 78 -6.35 8.50 -14.64
CA GLU A 78 -5.02 8.11 -14.15
C GLU A 78 -3.96 8.38 -15.22
N SER A 79 -4.21 7.99 -16.47
CA SER A 79 -3.29 8.22 -17.59
C SER A 79 -2.99 9.69 -17.81
N LEU A 80 -4.01 10.55 -17.77
CA LEU A 80 -3.85 11.99 -17.88
C LEU A 80 -3.05 12.55 -16.69
N TRP A 81 -3.33 12.10 -15.47
CA TRP A 81 -2.59 12.53 -14.29
C TRP A 81 -1.11 12.11 -14.36
N ILE A 82 -0.83 10.86 -14.74
CA ILE A 82 0.52 10.33 -14.95
C ILE A 82 1.30 11.21 -15.94
N SER A 83 0.69 11.56 -17.07
CA SER A 83 1.33 12.37 -18.13
C SER A 83 1.74 13.78 -17.68
N LYS A 84 1.15 14.27 -16.57
CA LYS A 84 1.42 15.59 -16.01
C LYS A 84 2.44 15.58 -14.88
N GLN A 85 2.90 14.39 -14.45
CA GLN A 85 3.91 14.29 -13.40
C GLN A 85 5.31 14.54 -13.96
N ASN A 86 6.22 15.02 -13.09
CA ASN A 86 7.62 15.26 -13.46
C ASN A 86 8.30 13.96 -13.92
N ASP A 87 8.03 12.85 -13.24
CA ASP A 87 8.43 11.50 -13.64
C ASP A 87 7.19 10.60 -13.84
N PRO A 88 6.75 10.40 -15.10
CA PRO A 88 5.63 9.51 -15.40
C PRO A 88 5.84 8.04 -15.04
N ASN A 89 7.09 7.54 -14.98
CA ASN A 89 7.36 6.15 -14.64
C ASN A 89 7.24 5.93 -13.13
N GLU A 90 7.75 6.86 -12.34
CA GLU A 90 7.53 6.90 -10.90
C GLU A 90 6.04 6.97 -10.58
N ALA A 91 5.31 7.88 -11.21
CA ALA A 91 3.86 8.04 -11.03
C ALA A 91 3.09 6.74 -11.33
N ARG A 92 3.48 6.00 -12.39
CA ARG A 92 2.90 4.68 -12.70
C ARG A 92 3.19 3.68 -11.59
N ALA A 93 4.45 3.56 -11.17
CA ALA A 93 4.86 2.62 -10.13
C ALA A 93 4.12 2.91 -8.82
N GLN A 94 3.96 4.17 -8.45
CA GLN A 94 3.20 4.55 -7.25
C GLN A 94 1.72 4.17 -7.33
N LEU A 95 1.03 4.43 -8.45
CA LEU A 95 -0.38 4.04 -8.59
C LEU A 95 -0.58 2.53 -8.61
N ILE A 96 0.33 1.78 -9.25
CA ILE A 96 0.30 0.31 -9.26
C ILE A 96 0.51 -0.23 -7.83
N THR A 97 1.55 0.26 -7.14
CA THR A 97 1.89 -0.17 -5.78
C THR A 97 0.74 0.17 -4.81
N LEU A 98 0.15 1.36 -4.93
CA LEU A 98 -1.01 1.77 -4.12
C LEU A 98 -2.24 0.90 -4.41
N ARG A 99 -2.53 0.59 -5.68
CA ARG A 99 -3.63 -0.32 -6.03
C ARG A 99 -3.42 -1.69 -5.39
N ARG A 100 -2.22 -2.28 -5.55
CA ARG A 100 -1.89 -3.61 -5.01
C ARG A 100 -1.95 -3.65 -3.49
N SER A 101 -1.57 -2.58 -2.79
CA SER A 101 -1.69 -2.53 -1.33
C SER A 101 -3.16 -2.60 -0.89
N VAL A 102 -4.08 -1.92 -1.59
CA VAL A 102 -5.53 -2.01 -1.34
C VAL A 102 -6.06 -3.42 -1.66
N LEU A 103 -5.63 -4.03 -2.77
CA LEU A 103 -6.05 -5.40 -3.11
C LEU A 103 -5.56 -6.44 -2.10
N LYS A 104 -4.35 -6.29 -1.57
CA LYS A 104 -3.83 -7.13 -0.48
C LYS A 104 -4.61 -6.92 0.82
N LEU A 105 -5.02 -5.69 1.12
CA LEU A 105 -5.87 -5.40 2.28
C LEU A 105 -7.20 -6.15 2.19
N THR A 106 -7.87 -6.09 1.04
CA THR A 106 -9.16 -6.75 0.82
C THR A 106 -9.05 -8.27 0.63
N GLY A 107 -7.83 -8.77 0.42
CA GLY A 107 -7.56 -10.16 0.07
C GLY A 107 -7.96 -10.50 -1.37
N ASP A 108 -8.24 -9.51 -2.21
CA ASP A 108 -8.65 -9.69 -3.61
C ASP A 108 -7.52 -9.38 -4.58
N VAL A 109 -6.36 -10.00 -4.35
CA VAL A 109 -5.06 -9.65 -4.98
C VAL A 109 -5.09 -9.68 -6.51
N LEU A 110 -5.96 -10.49 -7.11
CA LEU A 110 -6.07 -10.67 -8.57
C LEU A 110 -7.16 -9.78 -9.20
N ASN A 111 -7.89 -8.99 -8.41
CA ASN A 111 -8.98 -8.18 -8.91
C ASN A 111 -8.47 -6.83 -9.42
N ASP A 112 -8.57 -6.61 -10.73
CA ASP A 112 -8.28 -5.32 -11.36
C ASP A 112 -9.55 -4.72 -12.01
N ASP A 113 -10.73 -5.11 -11.54
CA ASP A 113 -11.98 -4.57 -12.04
C ASP A 113 -12.15 -3.12 -11.58
N PRO A 114 -12.25 -2.14 -12.50
CA PRO A 114 -12.46 -0.74 -12.14
C PRO A 114 -13.82 -0.50 -11.46
N ARG A 115 -14.75 -1.45 -11.46
CA ARG A 115 -15.99 -1.34 -10.65
C ARG A 115 -15.71 -1.52 -9.16
N ASP A 116 -14.68 -2.30 -8.84
CA ASP A 116 -14.31 -2.65 -7.47
C ASP A 116 -13.21 -1.76 -6.90
N LEU A 117 -12.27 -1.29 -7.73
CA LEU A 117 -11.23 -0.37 -7.29
C LEU A 117 -10.95 0.73 -8.31
N GLN A 118 -11.14 2.00 -7.90
CA GLN A 118 -10.76 3.17 -8.68
C GLN A 118 -9.87 4.09 -7.88
N LEU A 119 -8.80 4.59 -8.52
CA LEU A 119 -7.95 5.62 -7.96
C LEU A 119 -8.27 6.96 -8.65
N LEU A 120 -8.40 8.01 -7.84
CA LEU A 120 -8.63 9.38 -8.26
C LEU A 120 -7.45 10.23 -7.78
N PRO A 121 -6.30 10.14 -8.46
CA PRO A 121 -5.04 10.72 -7.97
C PRO A 121 -5.09 12.24 -7.79
N ILE A 122 -5.79 12.96 -8.67
CA ILE A 122 -5.97 14.42 -8.57
C ILE A 122 -6.64 14.80 -7.24
N ALA A 123 -7.58 13.99 -6.75
CA ALA A 123 -8.32 14.27 -5.54
C ALA A 123 -7.67 13.67 -4.28
N GLY A 124 -6.63 12.84 -4.42
CA GLY A 124 -6.15 11.98 -3.32
C GLY A 124 -7.30 11.13 -2.76
N ARG A 125 -8.08 10.51 -3.66
CA ARG A 125 -9.24 9.69 -3.29
C ARG A 125 -9.20 8.34 -3.97
N LEU A 126 -9.74 7.33 -3.31
CA LEU A 126 -9.99 6.02 -3.91
C LEU A 126 -11.46 5.63 -3.72
N LYS A 127 -11.93 4.71 -4.55
CA LYS A 127 -13.18 3.99 -4.36
C LYS A 127 -12.85 2.50 -4.33
N CYS A 128 -13.08 1.87 -3.19
CA CYS A 128 -12.94 0.43 -3.01
C CYS A 128 -14.30 -0.16 -2.67
N ALA A 129 -14.79 -1.11 -3.46
CA ALA A 129 -16.00 -1.86 -3.16
C ALA A 129 -15.77 -2.78 -1.96
N HIS A 130 -16.86 -3.12 -1.26
CA HIS A 130 -16.88 -4.10 -0.16
C HIS A 130 -16.09 -3.74 1.11
N VAL A 131 -15.38 -2.61 1.15
CA VAL A 131 -14.69 -2.13 2.35
C VAL A 131 -15.06 -0.68 2.64
N ASN A 132 -15.47 -0.43 3.88
CA ASN A 132 -15.74 0.92 4.36
C ASN A 132 -14.46 1.52 4.94
N HIS A 133 -14.20 2.80 4.70
CA HIS A 133 -13.07 3.54 5.26
C HIS A 133 -11.71 2.88 4.99
N VAL A 134 -11.27 2.94 3.74
CA VAL A 134 -9.90 2.59 3.35
C VAL A 134 -9.08 3.87 3.26
N GLU A 135 -7.87 3.81 3.80
CA GLU A 135 -6.86 4.83 3.57
C GLU A 135 -5.59 4.17 3.08
N ALA A 136 -4.98 4.75 2.03
CA ALA A 136 -3.73 4.27 1.48
C ALA A 136 -2.70 5.40 1.44
N LEU A 137 -1.50 5.08 1.87
CA LEU A 137 -0.33 5.92 1.77
C LEU A 137 0.64 5.27 0.79
N CYS A 138 1.28 6.08 -0.05
CA CYS A 138 2.37 5.65 -0.91
C CYS A 138 3.50 6.65 -0.78
N ASP A 139 4.75 6.17 -0.80
CA ASP A 139 5.93 7.01 -0.90
C ASP A 139 6.84 6.44 -1.99
N ALA A 140 7.57 7.33 -2.65
CA ALA A 140 8.62 6.95 -3.59
C ALA A 140 9.96 7.48 -3.08
N GLU A 141 10.86 6.53 -2.83
CA GLU A 141 12.27 6.74 -2.56
C GLU A 141 13.06 6.40 -3.83
N ASP A 142 14.35 6.75 -3.90
CA ASP A 142 15.11 6.71 -5.16
C ASP A 142 15.16 5.34 -5.85
N VAL A 143 14.98 4.27 -5.08
CA VAL A 143 15.07 2.88 -5.56
C VAL A 143 13.80 2.09 -5.24
N LEU A 144 12.91 2.61 -4.39
CA LEU A 144 11.79 1.85 -3.85
C LEU A 144 10.53 2.72 -3.82
N VAL A 145 9.48 2.19 -4.41
CA VAL A 145 8.12 2.65 -4.18
C VAL A 145 7.45 1.68 -3.22
N TRP A 146 6.82 2.19 -2.18
CA TRP A 146 6.06 1.37 -1.25
C TRP A 146 4.71 2.00 -0.95
N SER A 147 3.71 1.16 -0.69
CA SER A 147 2.40 1.62 -0.28
C SER A 147 1.81 0.72 0.79
N VAL A 148 1.23 1.35 1.82
CA VAL A 148 0.41 0.70 2.83
C VAL A 148 -1.03 1.18 2.72
N ALA A 149 -1.97 0.26 2.67
CA ALA A 149 -3.39 0.50 2.83
C ALA A 149 -3.84 -0.04 4.20
N VAL A 150 -4.75 0.66 4.86
CA VAL A 150 -5.34 0.24 6.14
C VAL A 150 -6.84 0.54 6.22
N THR A 151 -7.51 -0.13 7.14
CA THR A 151 -8.84 0.24 7.65
C THR A 151 -8.79 0.38 9.18
N PRO A 152 -9.56 1.29 9.80
CA PRO A 152 -10.41 2.31 9.16
C PRO A 152 -9.66 3.56 8.68
N ALA A 153 -8.50 3.87 9.27
CA ALA A 153 -7.69 5.04 8.91
C ALA A 153 -6.25 4.89 9.41
N ILE A 154 -5.32 5.62 8.78
CA ILE A 154 -3.94 5.76 9.25
C ILE A 154 -3.89 6.90 10.26
N GLU A 155 -4.07 6.57 11.54
CA GLU A 155 -3.85 7.52 12.64
C GLU A 155 -2.36 7.76 12.88
N LYS A 156 -1.59 6.67 12.98
CA LYS A 156 -0.13 6.70 13.16
C LYS A 156 0.51 5.57 12.36
N LEU A 157 1.51 5.91 11.56
CA LEU A 157 2.41 4.94 10.95
C LEU A 157 3.80 5.14 11.51
N SER A 158 4.35 4.07 12.06
CA SER A 158 5.75 4.02 12.47
C SER A 158 6.47 3.11 11.48
N VAL A 159 7.61 3.58 10.98
CA VAL A 159 8.38 2.87 9.95
C VAL A 159 9.72 2.52 10.55
N TRP A 160 10.13 1.25 10.40
CA TRP A 160 11.41 0.76 10.87
C TRP A 160 12.14 0.05 9.76
N GLU A 161 13.46 0.14 9.82
CA GLU A 161 14.38 -0.55 8.94
C GLU A 161 15.21 -1.52 9.78
N LEU A 162 15.48 -2.70 9.21
CA LEU A 162 16.44 -3.66 9.73
C LEU A 162 17.40 -4.00 8.59
N ASP A 163 18.69 -3.72 8.80
CA ASP A 163 19.78 -4.07 7.89
C ASP A 163 20.60 -5.20 8.53
N GLY A 164 21.16 -6.12 7.74
CA GLY A 164 21.98 -7.22 8.26
C GLY A 164 23.22 -6.77 9.05
N LYS A 165 23.61 -5.49 8.94
CA LYS A 165 24.72 -4.88 9.69
C LYS A 165 24.30 -4.14 10.96
N HIS A 166 23.03 -3.72 11.07
CA HIS A 166 22.57 -2.83 12.12
C HIS A 166 21.30 -3.37 12.78
N SER A 167 21.14 -3.15 14.08
CA SER A 167 19.87 -3.40 14.77
C SER A 167 18.75 -2.50 14.23
N TRP A 168 17.51 -2.81 14.60
CA TRP A 168 16.31 -2.04 14.25
C TRP A 168 16.52 -0.53 14.40
N LYS A 169 16.21 0.21 13.34
CA LYS A 169 16.30 1.67 13.28
C LYS A 169 14.92 2.24 12.96
N SER A 170 14.45 3.18 13.77
CA SER A 170 13.24 3.96 13.44
C SER A 170 13.56 4.95 12.33
N LEU A 171 12.70 4.98 11.31
CA LEU A 171 12.74 5.99 10.25
C LEU A 171 11.85 7.19 10.63
N PRO A 172 11.99 8.34 9.93
CA PRO A 172 11.12 9.49 10.15
C PRO A 172 9.65 9.13 9.97
N ASP A 173 8.80 9.73 10.80
CA ASP A 173 7.35 9.55 10.76
C ASP A 173 6.72 10.20 9.51
N ILE A 174 5.43 9.94 9.28
CA ILE A 174 4.69 10.47 8.13
C ILE A 174 4.75 11.99 8.07
N HIS A 175 4.60 12.69 9.20
CA HIS A 175 4.58 14.15 9.22
C HIS A 175 5.93 14.73 8.80
N SER A 176 7.02 14.17 9.32
CA SER A 176 8.38 14.56 8.97
C SER A 176 8.68 14.24 7.50
N ARG A 177 8.23 13.09 7.00
CA ARG A 177 8.37 12.73 5.58
C ARG A 177 7.55 13.64 4.67
N ALA A 178 6.30 13.94 5.01
CA ALA A 178 5.43 14.82 4.21
C ALA A 178 5.96 16.26 4.13
N ASN A 179 6.65 16.73 5.18
CA ASN A 179 7.28 18.05 5.21
C ASN A 179 8.65 18.10 4.56
N ASN A 180 9.23 16.96 4.15
CA ASN A 180 10.49 16.95 3.42
C ASN A 180 10.25 17.44 1.97
N PRO A 181 10.95 18.48 1.48
CA PRO A 181 10.76 19.01 0.13
C PRO A 181 11.02 17.99 -0.99
N THR A 182 11.79 16.93 -0.73
CA THR A 182 12.08 15.86 -1.69
C THR A 182 11.10 14.68 -1.59
N SER A 183 10.12 14.77 -0.69
CA SER A 183 9.12 13.73 -0.49
C SER A 183 8.22 13.60 -1.70
N ARG A 184 7.94 12.36 -2.08
CA ARG A 184 7.05 12.03 -3.20
C ARG A 184 5.80 11.32 -2.69
N MET A 185 5.39 11.65 -1.48
CA MET A 185 4.28 10.98 -0.82
C MET A 185 2.93 11.29 -1.47
N MET A 186 2.10 10.26 -1.54
CA MET A 186 0.69 10.37 -1.88
C MET A 186 -0.17 9.73 -0.80
N ARG A 187 -1.32 10.34 -0.53
CA ARG A 187 -2.31 9.84 0.42
C ARG A 187 -3.67 9.81 -0.25
N PHE A 188 -4.34 8.67 -0.17
CA PHE A 188 -5.65 8.43 -0.75
C PHE A 188 -6.61 8.01 0.35
N ALA A 189 -7.75 8.70 0.42
CA ALA A 189 -8.84 8.32 1.32
C ALA A 189 -10.04 7.80 0.52
N GLN A 190 -10.75 6.82 1.06
CA GLN A 190 -12.01 6.31 0.52
C GLN A 190 -12.99 7.47 0.31
N LEU A 191 -13.62 7.53 -0.86
CA LEU A 191 -14.73 8.45 -1.10
C LEU A 191 -15.87 8.13 -0.12
N SER A 192 -16.27 9.12 0.67
CA SER A 192 -17.49 9.00 1.45
C SER A 192 -18.67 8.89 0.49
N THR A 193 -19.43 7.79 0.58
CA THR A 193 -20.78 7.77 0.02
C THR A 193 -21.62 8.75 0.81
N VAL A 194 -21.73 9.99 0.34
CA VAL A 194 -22.82 10.86 0.77
C VAL A 194 -24.09 10.13 0.38
N LYS A 195 -24.81 9.55 1.35
CA LYS A 195 -26.20 9.17 1.15
C LYS A 195 -26.92 10.48 0.84
N SER A 196 -27.26 10.70 -0.42
CA SER A 196 -28.23 11.73 -0.79
C SER A 196 -29.54 11.34 -0.10
N PHE A 197 -29.79 11.91 1.08
CA PHE A 197 -31.13 11.95 1.62
C PHE A 197 -31.91 12.91 0.73
N SER A 198 -32.65 12.36 -0.23
CA SER A 198 -33.75 13.08 -0.85
C SER A 198 -34.78 13.32 0.26
N PRO A 199 -35.11 14.58 0.61
CA PRO A 199 -36.29 14.82 1.44
C PRO A 199 -37.52 14.43 0.60
N ASN A 200 -38.30 13.48 1.12
CA ASN A 200 -39.67 13.24 0.67
C ASN A 200 -40.56 14.42 1.06
#